data_AF-A0A2V5S7V2-F1
#
_entry.id   AF-A0A2V5S7V2-F1
#
_cell.length_a   1.000
_cell.length_b   1.000
_cell.length_c   1.000
_cell.angle_alpha   90.00
_cell.angle_beta   90.00
_cell.angle_gamma   90.00
#
_symmetry.space_group_name_H-M   'P 1'
#
loop_
_entity.id
_entity.type
_entity.pdbx_description
1 polymer ?
#
loop_
_entity_poly.entity_id
_entity_poly.type
_entity_poly.pdbx_seq_one_letter_code
_entity_poly.pdbx_strand_id
1 'polypeptide(L)'
;MKTITLKPFALCFVIVGLGQIAFAQSDLKLPDVSQAAEVKQRIALTDITVNYHRPLVNGRKIWGGLVPYGKVWRAGANENTTIEFSDDVSVEGKPLAKGLYGLHLIPNQDSCTVIF
;
A
#
# COMPACT_ATOMS: atom_id res chain seq x y z
N MET A 1 -33.19 -13.31 63.22
CA MET A 1 -32.81 -12.62 61.96
C MET A 1 -31.30 -12.47 61.94
N LYS A 2 -30.59 -13.14 61.01
CA LYS A 2 -29.14 -12.99 60.86
C LYS A 2 -28.88 -11.96 59.75
N THR A 3 -28.54 -10.74 60.14
CA THR A 3 -28.10 -9.69 59.22
C THR A 3 -26.64 -9.96 58.85
N ILE A 4 -26.40 -10.21 57.56
CA ILE A 4 -25.05 -10.36 57.00
C ILE A 4 -24.56 -8.97 56.62
N THR A 5 -23.63 -8.43 57.40
CA THR A 5 -22.95 -7.16 57.11
C THR A 5 -21.81 -7.42 56.14
N LEU A 6 -22.00 -7.07 54.87
CA LEU A 6 -20.97 -7.17 53.84
C LEU A 6 -19.90 -6.09 54.10
N LYS A 7 -18.66 -6.51 54.38
CA LYS A 7 -17.54 -5.58 54.64
C LYS A 7 -17.19 -4.78 53.36
N PRO A 8 -16.98 -3.45 53.44
CA PRO A 8 -16.76 -2.58 52.28
C PRO A 8 -15.49 -2.92 51.49
N PHE A 9 -14.56 -3.69 52.06
CA PHE A 9 -13.31 -4.09 51.42
C PHE A 9 -13.52 -5.09 50.26
N ALA A 10 -14.57 -5.90 50.30
CA ALA A 10 -14.88 -6.85 49.23
C ALA A 10 -15.47 -6.16 47.97
N LEU A 11 -16.05 -4.96 48.13
CA LEU A 11 -16.68 -4.23 47.03
C LEU A 11 -15.66 -3.51 46.14
N CYS A 12 -14.52 -3.07 46.70
CA CYS A 12 -13.43 -2.46 45.92
C CYS A 12 -12.73 -3.45 44.98
N PHE A 13 -12.61 -4.73 45.36
CA PHE A 13 -11.89 -5.71 44.54
C PHE A 13 -12.65 -6.07 43.25
N VAL A 14 -13.98 -6.01 43.28
CA VAL A 14 -14.83 -6.25 42.10
C VAL A 14 -14.77 -5.08 41.10
N ILE A 15 -14.67 -3.84 41.61
CA ILE A 15 -14.61 -2.64 40.76
C ILE A 15 -13.25 -2.54 40.03
N VAL A 16 -12.15 -2.92 40.69
CA VAL A 16 -10.81 -2.91 40.06
C VAL A 16 -10.68 -4.00 38.98
N GLY A 17 -11.33 -5.16 39.15
CA GLY A 17 -11.32 -6.24 38.14
C GLY A 17 -12.07 -5.90 36.84
N LEU A 18 -13.13 -5.11 36.92
CA LEU A 18 -13.92 -4.66 35.75
C LEU A 18 -13.20 -3.59 34.91
N GLY A 19 -12.23 -2.87 35.47
CA GLY A 19 -11.48 -1.83 34.76
C GLY A 19 -10.44 -2.35 33.75
N GLN A 20 -10.08 -3.64 33.82
CA GLN A 20 -9.04 -4.23 32.95
C GLN A 20 -9.57 -4.63 31.57
N ILE A 21 -10.89 -4.63 31.34
CA ILE A 21 -11.51 -5.04 30.08
C ILE A 21 -11.61 -3.87 29.08
N ALA A 22 -11.32 -2.63 29.50
CA ALA A 22 -11.50 -1.43 28.68
C ALA A 22 -10.33 -1.10 27.72
N PHE A 23 -9.18 -1.77 27.85
CA PHE A 23 -7.97 -1.48 27.04
C PHE A 23 -7.80 -2.35 25.80
N ALA A 24 -8.80 -3.15 25.42
CA ALA A 24 -8.75 -4.05 24.26
C ALA A 24 -9.49 -3.54 23.02
N GLN A 25 -9.75 -2.23 22.90
CA GLN A 25 -10.20 -1.67 21.63
C GLN A 25 -9.02 -1.73 20.65
N SER A 26 -9.02 -2.78 19.81
CA SER A 26 -8.14 -2.87 18.66
C SER A 26 -8.48 -1.73 17.72
N ASP A 27 -7.50 -0.88 17.44
CA ASP A 27 -7.62 0.18 16.44
C ASP A 27 -7.79 -0.50 15.07
N LEU A 28 -9.03 -0.50 14.56
CA LEU A 28 -9.36 -1.18 13.32
C LEU A 28 -8.73 -0.43 12.16
N LYS A 29 -7.57 -0.91 11.68
CA LYS A 29 -6.92 -0.32 10.51
C LYS A 29 -7.76 -0.61 9.26
N LEU A 30 -8.42 0.43 8.77
CA LEU A 30 -9.18 0.36 7.52
C LEU A 30 -8.22 0.30 6.32
N PRO A 31 -8.64 -0.36 5.22
CA PRO A 31 -7.87 -0.36 3.98
C PRO A 31 -7.82 1.04 3.36
N ASP A 32 -6.65 1.43 2.82
CA ASP A 32 -6.51 2.62 1.98
C ASP A 32 -7.45 2.58 0.77
N VAL A 33 -7.94 3.73 0.32
CA VAL A 33 -8.80 3.81 -0.87
C VAL A 33 -8.08 3.26 -2.12
N SER A 34 -6.79 3.59 -2.29
CA SER A 34 -5.93 3.02 -3.33
C SER A 34 -4.98 1.99 -2.72
N GLN A 35 -5.40 0.73 -2.76
CA GLN A 35 -4.69 -0.39 -2.15
C GLN A 35 -3.32 -0.63 -2.79
N ALA A 36 -2.33 -0.93 -1.94
CA ALA A 36 -1.03 -1.46 -2.36
C ALA A 36 -1.22 -2.84 -3.01
N ALA A 37 -0.43 -3.12 -4.03
CA ALA A 37 -0.39 -4.40 -4.71
C ALA A 37 1.02 -4.68 -5.25
N GLU A 38 1.33 -5.96 -5.38
CA GLU A 38 2.58 -6.44 -5.95
C GLU A 38 2.30 -7.48 -7.02
N VAL A 39 3.06 -7.45 -8.11
CA VAL A 39 3.15 -8.53 -9.08
C VAL A 39 4.60 -8.96 -9.17
N LYS A 40 4.86 -10.23 -8.89
CA LYS A 40 6.18 -10.84 -9.01
C LYS A 40 6.13 -11.99 -9.99
N GLN A 41 7.07 -12.01 -10.94
CA GLN A 41 7.19 -13.07 -11.92
C GLN A 41 8.67 -13.42 -12.12
N ARG A 42 8.97 -14.72 -12.14
CA ARG A 42 10.28 -15.21 -12.58
C ARG A 42 10.26 -15.45 -14.08
N ILE A 43 11.28 -14.95 -14.77
CA ILE A 43 11.57 -15.23 -16.18
C ILE A 43 12.98 -15.81 -16.23
N ALA A 44 13.09 -17.07 -16.67
CA ALA A 44 14.31 -17.86 -16.54
C ALA A 44 14.82 -17.89 -15.09
N LEU A 45 15.93 -17.19 -14.79
CA LEU A 45 16.50 -17.09 -13.43
C LEU A 45 16.15 -15.77 -12.74
N THR A 46 15.76 -14.75 -13.50
CA THR A 46 15.53 -13.38 -13.02
C THR A 46 14.13 -13.22 -12.45
N ASP A 47 14.04 -12.75 -11.22
CA ASP A 47 12.81 -12.23 -10.64
C ASP A 47 12.59 -10.78 -11.09
N ILE A 48 11.37 -10.50 -11.55
CA ILE A 48 10.89 -9.15 -11.84
C ILE A 48 9.72 -8.87 -10.91
N THR A 49 9.84 -7.80 -10.11
CA THR A 49 8.82 -7.40 -9.14
C THR A 49 8.33 -6.00 -9.47
N VAL A 50 7.02 -5.79 -9.53
CA VAL A 50 6.39 -4.47 -9.66
C VAL A 50 5.54 -4.21 -8.43
N ASN A 51 5.86 -3.15 -7.69
CA ASN A 51 5.10 -2.70 -6.53
C ASN A 51 4.40 -1.38 -6.85
N TYR A 52 3.09 -1.32 -6.63
CA TYR A 52 2.27 -0.19 -7.04
C TYR A 52 1.03 -0.04 -6.16
N HIS A 53 0.48 1.17 -6.10
CA HIS A 53 -0.86 1.40 -5.56
C HIS A 53 -1.86 1.54 -6.71
N ARG A 54 -2.98 0.84 -6.60
CA ARG A 54 -4.03 0.77 -7.63
C ARG A 54 -4.78 2.11 -7.75
N PRO A 55 -4.65 2.88 -8.84
CA PRO A 55 -5.33 4.15 -8.98
C PRO A 55 -6.81 3.95 -9.32
N LEU A 56 -7.70 4.54 -8.51
CA LEU A 56 -9.12 4.55 -8.80
C LEU A 56 -9.51 5.77 -9.64
N VAL A 57 -10.26 5.56 -10.73
CA VAL A 57 -10.62 6.64 -11.66
C VAL A 57 -11.61 7.64 -11.02
N ASN A 58 -12.55 7.16 -10.22
CA ASN A 58 -13.55 7.96 -9.48
C ASN A 58 -14.28 8.98 -10.38
N GLY A 59 -14.65 8.59 -11.60
CA GLY A 59 -15.35 9.46 -12.55
C GLY A 59 -14.52 10.62 -13.13
N ARG A 60 -13.23 10.70 -12.81
CA ARG A 60 -12.35 11.78 -13.29
C ARG A 60 -11.86 11.48 -14.70
N LYS A 61 -11.67 12.53 -15.50
CA LYS A 61 -10.91 12.44 -16.74
C LYS A 61 -9.43 12.24 -16.41
N ILE A 62 -8.92 11.02 -16.63
CA ILE A 62 -7.53 10.67 -16.35
C ILE A 62 -6.62 11.26 -17.43
N TRP A 63 -6.71 10.74 -18.65
CA TRP A 63 -5.81 11.12 -19.73
C TRP A 63 -6.16 12.48 -20.33
N GLY A 64 -5.16 13.34 -20.47
CA GLY A 64 -5.36 14.74 -20.86
C GLY A 64 -6.20 15.53 -19.85
N GLY A 65 -6.24 15.06 -18.60
CA GLY A 65 -6.91 15.68 -17.46
C GLY A 65 -6.00 15.61 -16.24
N LEU A 66 -6.32 14.72 -15.30
CA LEU A 66 -5.50 14.49 -14.09
C LEU A 66 -4.06 14.10 -14.44
N VAL A 67 -3.89 13.27 -15.47
CA VAL A 67 -2.61 12.90 -16.05
C VAL A 67 -2.50 13.61 -17.41
N PRO A 68 -1.80 14.75 -17.48
CA PRO A 68 -1.65 15.49 -18.73
C PRO A 68 -0.73 14.75 -19.71
N TYR A 69 -1.06 14.82 -21.00
CA TYR A 69 -0.20 14.28 -22.05
C TYR A 69 1.11 15.04 -22.18
N GLY A 70 2.17 14.36 -22.60
CA GLY A 70 3.51 14.94 -22.81
C GLY A 70 4.21 15.35 -21.51
N LYS A 71 3.70 14.93 -20.35
CA LYS A 71 4.28 15.20 -19.03
C LYS A 71 4.61 13.91 -18.30
N VAL A 72 5.67 13.94 -17.51
CA VAL A 72 6.07 12.80 -16.69
C VAL A 72 5.03 12.55 -15.60
N TRP A 73 4.65 11.29 -15.44
CA TRP A 73 3.77 10.79 -14.40
C TRP A 73 4.42 9.59 -13.73
N ARG A 74 4.42 9.57 -12.40
CA ARG A 74 5.06 8.54 -11.57
C ARG A 74 4.41 7.15 -11.57
N ALA A 75 3.36 6.96 -12.39
CA ALA A 75 2.49 5.78 -12.44
C ALA A 75 1.87 5.36 -11.09
N GLY A 76 0.60 4.96 -11.11
CA GLY A 76 -0.12 4.51 -9.91
C GLY A 76 -0.67 5.63 -9.01
N ALA A 77 -0.99 5.28 -7.76
CA ALA A 77 -1.55 6.15 -6.72
C ALA A 77 -0.59 6.26 -5.51
N ASN A 78 -0.90 7.09 -4.51
CA ASN A 78 -0.16 7.20 -3.23
C ASN A 78 1.39 7.19 -3.36
N GLU A 79 2.05 6.05 -3.13
CA GLU A 79 3.49 5.82 -3.26
C GLU A 79 3.96 5.68 -4.72
N ASN A 80 5.25 5.93 -4.98
CA ASN A 80 5.82 5.76 -6.31
C ASN A 80 5.75 4.29 -6.75
N THR A 81 5.33 4.03 -8.00
CA THR A 81 5.42 2.67 -8.55
C THR A 81 6.88 2.31 -8.74
N THR A 82 7.28 1.10 -8.35
CA THR A 82 8.64 0.61 -8.53
C THR A 82 8.67 -0.67 -9.35
N ILE A 83 9.77 -0.85 -10.06
CA ILE A 83 10.12 -2.10 -10.75
C ILE A 83 11.50 -2.54 -10.29
N GLU A 84 11.62 -3.80 -9.91
CA GLU A 84 12.86 -4.41 -9.43
C GLU A 84 13.27 -5.57 -10.33
N PHE A 85 14.56 -5.63 -10.64
CA PHE A 85 15.18 -6.75 -11.36
C PHE A 85 16.24 -7.40 -10.46
N SER A 86 16.15 -8.72 -10.24
CA SER A 86 17.12 -9.44 -9.42
C SER A 86 18.50 -9.60 -10.05
N ASP A 87 18.57 -9.49 -11.38
CA ASP A 87 19.77 -9.69 -12.20
C ASP A 87 19.84 -8.60 -13.29
N ASP A 88 21.02 -8.45 -13.90
CA ASP A 88 21.19 -7.52 -15.01
C ASP A 88 20.30 -7.98 -16.18
N VAL A 89 19.59 -7.05 -16.81
CA VAL A 89 18.64 -7.33 -17.89
C VAL A 89 18.94 -6.49 -19.11
N SER A 90 18.23 -6.79 -20.21
CA SER A 90 18.17 -5.89 -21.35
C SER A 90 16.73 -5.47 -21.62
N VAL A 91 16.53 -4.16 -21.78
CA VAL A 91 15.25 -3.55 -22.14
C VAL A 91 15.43 -2.84 -23.47
N GLU A 92 14.62 -3.21 -24.46
CA GLU A 92 14.75 -2.73 -25.85
C GLU A 92 16.17 -2.88 -26.43
N GLY A 93 16.88 -3.95 -26.06
CA GLY A 93 18.25 -4.21 -26.51
C GLY A 93 19.33 -3.37 -25.81
N LYS A 94 18.97 -2.52 -24.85
CA LYS A 94 19.92 -1.75 -24.03
C LYS A 94 20.19 -2.47 -22.71
N PRO A 95 21.43 -2.51 -22.22
CA PRO A 95 21.73 -3.10 -20.92
C PRO A 95 21.17 -2.23 -19.79
N LEU A 96 20.62 -2.89 -18.77
CA LEU A 96 20.16 -2.28 -17.53
C LEU A 96 20.67 -3.15 -16.38
N ALA A 97 21.35 -2.53 -15.42
CA ALA A 97 21.85 -3.26 -14.25
C ALA A 97 20.68 -3.78 -13.40
N LYS A 98 20.95 -4.78 -12.57
CA LYS A 98 20.01 -5.19 -11.52
C LYS A 98 19.78 -4.04 -10.55
N GLY A 99 18.56 -3.95 -10.03
CA GLY A 99 18.22 -2.92 -9.05
C GLY A 99 16.74 -2.61 -8.96
N LEU A 100 16.44 -1.69 -8.04
CA LEU A 100 15.11 -1.13 -7.83
C LEU A 100 15.03 0.24 -8.49
N TYR A 101 14.06 0.40 -9.38
CA TYR A 101 13.86 1.60 -10.18
C TYR A 101 12.47 2.19 -9.96
N GLY A 102 12.35 3.51 -10.10
CA GLY A 102 11.07 4.19 -10.06
C GLY A 102 10.42 4.20 -11.44
N LEU A 103 9.26 3.57 -11.58
CA LEU A 103 8.55 3.47 -12.86
C LEU A 103 7.78 4.76 -13.16
N HIS A 104 8.23 5.50 -14.16
CA HIS A 104 7.59 6.71 -14.65
C HIS A 104 7.13 6.53 -16.09
N LEU A 105 6.13 7.31 -16.48
CA LEU A 105 5.51 7.28 -17.80
C LEU A 105 5.36 8.69 -18.35
N ILE A 106 5.53 8.85 -19.66
CA ILE A 106 5.07 10.05 -20.39
C ILE A 106 3.97 9.59 -21.36
N PRO A 107 2.69 9.74 -20.99
CA PRO A 107 1.60 9.39 -21.88
C PRO A 107 1.45 10.43 -22.99
N ASN A 108 1.22 9.97 -24.21
CA ASN A 108 0.75 10.74 -25.36
C ASN A 108 -0.61 10.20 -25.79
N GLN A 109 -1.20 10.76 -26.85
CA GLN A 109 -2.52 10.31 -27.33
C GLN A 109 -2.53 8.86 -27.79
N ASP A 110 -1.49 8.44 -28.53
CA ASP A 110 -1.42 7.11 -29.15
C ASP A 110 -0.21 6.28 -28.69
N SER A 111 0.63 6.84 -27.82
CA SER A 111 1.86 6.20 -27.36
C SER A 111 2.17 6.54 -25.90
N CYS A 112 3.05 5.78 -25.28
CA CYS A 112 3.51 6.03 -23.92
C CYS A 112 5.00 5.75 -23.85
N THR A 113 5.79 6.71 -23.37
CA THR A 113 7.20 6.49 -23.06
C THR A 113 7.32 5.94 -21.65
N VAL A 114 8.00 4.81 -21.49
CA VAL A 114 8.29 4.21 -20.18
C VAL A 114 9.69 4.62 -19.73
N ILE A 115 9.84 4.95 -18.45
CA ILE A 115 11.10 5.43 -17.86
C ILE A 115 11.32 4.67 -16.54
N PHE A 116 12.48 4.04 -16.40
CA PHE A 116 12.98 3.47 -15.16
C PHE A 116 14.50 3.28 -15.27
#